data_AF-A0A920LYC5-F1
#
_entry.id   AF-A0A920LYC5-F1
#
_cell.length_a   1.000
_cell.length_b   1.000
_cell.length_c   1.000
_cell.angle_alpha   90.00
_cell.angle_beta   90.00
_cell.angle_gamma   90.00
#
_symmetry.space_group_name_H-M   'P 1'
#
loop_
_entity.id
_entity.type
_entity.pdbx_description
1 polymer ?
#
loop_
_entity_poly.entity_id
_entity_poly.type
_entity_poly.pdbx_seq_one_letter_code
_entity_poly.pdbx_strand_id
1 'polypeptide(L)'
;MGLKDIMGNPKAEACKKYLIRQLEVVENHLKLNQTVLEGGFGLADIFLISCLDWAVFYEFSLPKNIADYRDRISSRSAYQKAMKINYST
;
A
#
# COMPACT_ATOMS: atom_id res chain seq x y z
N MET A 1 -20.65 -1.49 -8.55
CA MET A 1 -19.99 -0.23 -8.88
C MET A 1 -18.69 -0.16 -8.10
N GLY A 2 -17.60 -0.60 -8.72
CA GLY A 2 -16.26 -0.62 -8.13
C GLY A 2 -15.53 0.70 -8.34
N LEU A 3 -14.44 0.93 -7.61
CA LEU A 3 -13.62 2.14 -7.78
C LEU A 3 -13.14 2.33 -9.23
N LYS A 4 -12.95 1.23 -9.97
CA LYS A 4 -12.62 1.24 -11.40
C LYS A 4 -13.69 1.91 -12.27
N ASP A 5 -14.96 1.82 -11.89
CA ASP A 5 -16.09 2.36 -12.65
C ASP A 5 -16.20 3.90 -12.54
N ILE A 6 -15.44 4.52 -11.63
CA ILE A 6 -15.42 5.98 -11.41
C ILE A 6 -14.04 6.60 -11.68
N MET A 7 -13.05 5.82 -12.10
CA MET A 7 -11.73 6.33 -12.51
C MET A 7 -11.90 7.28 -13.71
N GLY A 8 -11.26 8.45 -13.68
CA GLY A 8 -11.51 9.54 -14.63
C GLY A 8 -12.55 10.58 -14.16
N ASN A 9 -13.29 10.31 -13.07
CA ASN A 9 -14.06 11.35 -12.39
C ASN A 9 -13.11 12.34 -11.67
N PRO A 10 -13.29 13.67 -11.78
CA PRO A 10 -12.43 14.65 -11.13
C PRO A 10 -12.25 14.45 -9.62
N LYS A 11 -13.28 13.94 -8.91
CA LYS A 11 -13.20 13.64 -7.48
C LYS A 11 -12.33 12.42 -7.20
N ALA A 12 -12.44 11.37 -8.01
CA ALA A 12 -11.60 10.18 -7.88
C ALA A 12 -10.12 10.52 -8.13
N GLU A 13 -9.83 11.34 -9.14
CA GLU A 13 -8.48 11.82 -9.42
C GLU A 13 -7.92 12.71 -8.30
N ALA A 14 -8.76 13.56 -7.70
CA ALA A 14 -8.35 14.36 -6.54
C ALA A 14 -8.01 13.47 -5.33
N CYS A 15 -8.82 12.45 -5.05
CA CYS A 15 -8.54 11.48 -3.99
C CYS A 15 -7.24 10.71 -4.28
N LYS A 16 -7.00 10.31 -5.53
CA LYS A 16 -5.75 9.65 -5.94
C LYS A 16 -4.53 10.54 -5.70
N LYS A 17 -4.57 11.79 -6.14
CA LYS A 17 -3.49 12.76 -5.88
C LYS A 17 -3.27 12.97 -4.39
N TYR A 18 -4.34 13.06 -3.60
CA TYR A 18 -4.24 13.23 -2.16
C TYR A 18 -3.60 12.01 -1.47
N LEU A 19 -4.00 10.79 -1.86
CA LEU A 19 -3.38 9.56 -1.36
C LEU A 19 -1.88 9.54 -1.65
N ILE A 20 -1.48 9.82 -2.89
CA ILE A 20 -0.06 9.85 -3.28
C ILE A 20 0.71 10.87 -2.44
N ARG A 21 0.16 12.07 -2.21
CA ARG A 21 0.78 13.09 -1.36
C ARG A 21 0.98 12.61 0.09
N GLN A 22 0.04 11.83 0.64
CA GLN A 22 0.22 11.25 1.97
C GLN A 22 1.31 10.16 1.97
N LEU A 23 1.36 9.36 0.91
CA LEU A 23 2.40 8.35 0.73
C LEU A 23 3.79 8.96 0.60
N GLU A 24 3.96 10.18 0.08
CA GLU A 24 5.28 10.85 0.02
C GLU A 24 5.94 11.03 1.40
N VAL A 25 5.16 11.19 2.47
CA VAL A 25 5.69 11.27 3.84
C VAL A 25 6.31 9.92 4.24
N VAL A 26 5.59 8.83 3.98
CA VAL A 26 6.03 7.47 4.29
C VAL A 26 7.20 7.06 3.37
N GLU A 27 7.15 7.42 2.09
CA GLU A 27 8.22 7.21 1.11
C GLU A 27 9.54 7.79 1.61
N ASN A 28 9.52 9.02 2.14
CA ASN A 28 10.71 9.66 2.69
C ASN A 28 11.22 8.97 3.95
N HIS A 29 10.32 8.56 4.84
CA HIS A 29 10.67 7.80 6.05
C HIS A 29 11.34 6.45 5.70
N LEU A 30 10.80 5.74 4.72
CA LEU A 30 11.28 4.42 4.30
C LEU A 30 12.62 4.44 3.53
N LYS A 31 13.16 5.62 3.21
CA LYS A 31 14.53 5.73 2.65
C LYS A 31 15.59 5.19 3.61
N LEU A 32 15.38 5.39 4.91
CA LEU A 32 16.34 5.01 5.95
C LEU A 32 15.80 3.93 6.88
N ASN A 33 14.50 3.67 6.85
CA ASN A 33 13.82 2.78 7.77
C ASN A 33 13.18 1.59 7.04
N GLN A 34 13.19 0.43 7.69
CA GLN A 34 12.59 -0.78 7.12
C GLN A 34 11.10 -0.95 7.45
N THR A 35 10.59 -0.20 8.43
CA THR A 35 9.22 -0.31 8.97
C THR A 35 8.66 1.07 9.24
N VAL A 36 7.33 1.18 9.33
CA VAL A 36 6.64 2.46 9.53
C VAL A 36 6.99 3.09 10.88
N LEU A 37 7.18 2.27 11.91
CA LEU A 37 7.57 2.72 13.26
C LEU A 37 8.93 2.15 13.65
N GLU A 38 9.64 2.87 14.52
CA GLU A 38 10.98 2.51 15.01
C GLU A 38 10.99 1.20 15.82
N GLY A 39 9.86 0.83 16.43
CA GLY A 39 9.69 -0.42 17.17
C GLY A 39 9.74 -1.69 16.30
N GLY A 40 10.00 -1.56 15.01
CA GLY A 40 10.05 -2.66 14.05
C GLY A 40 8.69 -2.99 13.46
N PHE A 41 8.60 -4.18 12.87
CA PHE A 41 7.42 -4.60 12.10
C PHE A 41 6.24 -4.84 13.04
N GLY A 42 5.10 -4.18 12.77
CA GLY A 42 3.93 -4.29 13.63
C GLY A 42 2.62 -3.95 12.95
N LEU A 43 1.62 -3.60 13.77
CA LEU A 43 0.26 -3.33 13.32
C LEU A 43 0.19 -2.22 12.25
N ALA A 44 1.01 -1.18 12.39
CA ALA A 44 1.08 -0.10 11.41
C ALA A 44 1.49 -0.62 10.01
N ASP A 45 2.44 -1.55 9.95
CA ASP A 45 2.87 -2.15 8.69
C ASP A 45 1.81 -3.07 8.10
N ILE A 46 1.15 -3.88 8.93
CA ILE A 46 0.06 -4.78 8.51
C ILE A 46 -1.14 -3.97 7.99
N PHE A 47 -1.44 -2.84 8.62
CA PHE A 47 -2.50 -1.96 8.15
C PHE A 47 -2.12 -1.31 6.82
N LEU A 48 -0.92 -0.73 6.74
CA LEU A 48 -0.46 -0.03 5.54
C LEU A 48 -0.36 -0.97 4.34
N ILE A 49 0.18 -2.19 4.50
CA ILE A 49 0.30 -3.14 3.38
C ILE A 49 -1.06 -3.46 2.77
N SER A 50 -2.10 -3.59 3.59
CA SER A 50 -3.47 -3.85 3.13
C SER A 50 -3.98 -2.70 2.26
N CYS A 51 -3.71 -1.45 2.65
CA CYS A 51 -4.06 -0.27 1.84
C CYS A 51 -3.26 -0.22 0.52
N LEU A 52 -1.97 -0.57 0.56
CA LEU A 52 -1.11 -0.57 -0.62
C LEU A 52 -1.51 -1.66 -1.63
N ASP A 53 -1.93 -2.83 -1.17
CA ASP A 53 -2.46 -3.89 -2.02
C ASP A 53 -3.70 -3.43 -2.78
N TRP A 54 -4.62 -2.73 -2.10
CA TRP A 54 -5.78 -2.12 -2.75
C TRP A 54 -5.36 -1.06 -3.77
N ALA A 55 -4.39 -0.20 -3.43
CA ALA A 55 -3.89 0.81 -4.36
C ALA A 55 -3.33 0.16 -5.64
N VAL A 56 -2.52 -0.90 -5.53
CA VAL A 56 -1.99 -1.65 -6.68
C VAL A 56 -3.11 -2.35 -7.45
N PHE A 57 -4.08 -2.95 -6.77
CA PHE A 57 -5.24 -3.61 -7.40
C PHE A 57 -6.07 -2.65 -8.27
N TYR A 58 -6.17 -1.38 -7.84
CA TYR A 58 -6.79 -0.29 -8.59
C TYR A 58 -5.82 0.42 -9.56
N GLU A 59 -4.64 -0.16 -9.82
CA GLU A 59 -3.67 0.30 -10.82
C GLU A 59 -3.04 1.67 -10.47
N PHE A 60 -2.83 1.92 -9.18
CA PHE A 60 -2.07 3.08 -8.72
C PHE A 60 -0.58 2.74 -8.76
N SER A 61 0.23 3.60 -9.37
CA SER A 61 1.68 3.52 -9.28
C SER A 61 2.14 3.99 -7.91
N LEU A 62 2.84 3.13 -7.17
CA LEU A 62 3.40 3.46 -5.87
C LEU A 62 4.78 4.13 -6.02
N PRO A 63 5.16 5.06 -5.12
CA PRO A 63 6.53 5.53 -4.99
C PRO A 63 7.52 4.38 -4.74
N LYS A 64 8.78 4.57 -5.12
CA LYS A 64 9.78 3.48 -5.18
C LYS A 64 9.99 2.79 -3.82
N ASN A 65 10.31 3.54 -2.76
CA ASN A 65 10.62 2.92 -1.46
C ASN A 65 9.38 2.25 -0.84
N ILE A 66 8.19 2.77 -1.12
CA ILE A 66 6.92 2.14 -0.76
C ILE A 66 6.69 0.84 -1.53
N ALA A 67 6.98 0.81 -2.83
CA ALA A 67 6.90 -0.41 -3.63
C ALA A 67 7.88 -1.48 -3.11
N ASP A 68 9.14 -1.10 -2.88
CA ASP A 68 10.17 -2.01 -2.32
C ASP A 68 9.79 -2.51 -0.92
N TYR A 69 9.22 -1.63 -0.09
CA TYR A 69 8.69 -1.96 1.24
C TYR A 69 7.54 -2.96 1.15
N ARG A 70 6.60 -2.74 0.22
CA ARG A 70 5.47 -3.63 -0.03
C ARG A 70 5.99 -5.01 -0.44
N ASP A 71 6.87 -5.08 -1.42
CA ASP A 71 7.40 -6.36 -1.92
C ASP A 71 8.14 -7.14 -0.82
N ARG A 72 8.91 -6.44 0.02
CA ARG A 72 9.55 -7.04 1.20
C ARG A 72 8.53 -7.65 2.15
N ILE A 73 7.47 -6.93 2.53
CA ILE A 73 6.43 -7.49 3.41
C ILE A 73 5.67 -8.63 2.73
N SER A 74 5.36 -8.49 1.45
CA SER A 74 4.61 -9.49 0.69
C SER A 74 5.36 -10.81 0.51
N SER A 75 6.69 -10.79 0.61
CA SER A 75 7.54 -11.99 0.62
C SER A 75 7.43 -12.83 1.91
N ARG A 76 6.84 -12.29 2.98
CA ARG A 76 6.73 -13.00 4.27
C ARG A 76 5.72 -14.15 4.17
N SER A 77 6.10 -15.33 4.64
CA SER A 77 5.23 -16.52 4.62
C SER A 77 3.89 -16.31 5.33
N ALA A 78 3.88 -15.57 6.45
CA ALA A 78 2.66 -15.24 7.18
C ALA A 78 1.71 -14.35 6.36
N TYR A 79 2.26 -13.36 5.64
CA TYR A 79 1.48 -12.52 4.73
C TYR A 79 0.91 -13.36 3.58
N GLN A 80 1.71 -14.20 2.93
CA GLN A 80 1.26 -15.05 1.84
C GLN A 80 0.14 -16.01 2.26
N LYS A 81 0.23 -16.57 3.49
CA LYS A 81 -0.85 -17.38 4.08
C LYS A 81 -2.13 -16.55 4.28
N ALA A 82 -2.02 -15.35 4.83
CA ALA A 82 -3.15 -14.45 5.03
C ALA A 82 -3.80 -14.05 3.69
N MET A 83 -3.00 -13.72 2.67
CA MET A 83 -3.50 -13.39 1.34
C MET A 83 -4.27 -14.54 0.70
N LYS A 84 -3.78 -15.78 0.84
CA LYS A 84 -4.49 -16.96 0.35
C LYS A 84 -5.86 -17.15 1.00
N ILE A 85 -6.06 -16.70 2.25
CA ILE A 85 -7.36 -16.80 2.94
C ILE A 85 -8.26 -15.63 2.55
N ASN A 86 -7.71 -14.42 2.50
CA ASN A 86 -8.47 -13.19 2.25
C ASN A 86 -8.88 -13.02 0.79
N TYR A 87 -8.15 -13.65 -0.14
CA TYR A 87 -8.34 -13.51 -1.58
C TYR A 87 -8.47 -14.86 -2.30
N SER A 88 -8.63 -15.98 -1.59
CA SER A 88 -9.15 -17.21 -2.19
C SER A 88 -10.59 -16.95 -2.64
N THR A 89 -10.74 -16.66 -3.92
CA THR A 89 -12.05 -16.66 -4.60
C THR A 89 -12.42 -18.10 -4.93
#